data_AF-A0AAE5QDS9-F1
#
_entry.id   AF-A0AAE5QDS9-F1
#
_cell.length_a   1.000
_cell.length_b   1.000
_cell.length_c   1.000
_cell.angle_alpha   90.00
_cell.angle_beta   90.00
_cell.angle_gamma   90.00
#
_symmetry.space_group_name_H-M   'P 1'
#
loop_
_entity.id
_entity.type
_entity.pdbx_description
1 polymer ?
#
loop_
_entity_poly.entity_id
_entity_poly.type
_entity_poly.pdbx_seq_one_letter_code
_entity_poly.pdbx_strand_id
1 'polypeptide(L)'
;MATTTDFQEWLDNLDETSIEEIYCLYESIVGVTQMGGFNCSQNNGRLFIKTDQNDSTLMLASGKAVKAFLDKLDSEYGGDFGWVGGYYEFVRAMEKDD
;
A
#
# COMPACT_ATOMS: atom_id res chain seq x y z
N MET A 1 -3.10 10.63 15.68
CA MET A 1 -2.19 9.68 15.00
C MET A 1 -0.81 10.31 14.93
N ALA A 2 0.21 9.56 15.34
CA ALA A 2 1.60 9.95 15.06
C ALA A 2 1.85 9.91 13.55
N THR A 3 2.94 10.52 13.08
CA THR A 3 3.36 10.43 11.67
C THR A 3 4.73 9.80 11.61
N THR A 4 4.87 8.76 10.79
CA THR A 4 6.13 8.06 10.55
C THR A 4 6.55 8.16 9.08
N THR A 5 7.84 8.02 8.84
CA THR A 5 8.43 7.85 7.51
C THR A 5 9.10 6.48 7.36
N ASP A 6 9.01 5.63 8.39
CA ASP A 6 9.52 4.27 8.36
C ASP A 6 8.48 3.37 7.70
N PHE A 7 8.82 2.88 6.51
CA PHE A 7 7.92 2.08 5.68
C PHE A 7 7.70 0.69 6.28
N GLN A 8 8.77 0.08 6.80
CA GLN A 8 8.71 -1.27 7.32
C GLN A 8 7.93 -1.28 8.63
N GLU A 9 8.27 -0.37 9.55
CA GLU A 9 7.56 -0.27 10.83
C GLU A 9 6.06 0.00 10.61
N TRP A 10 5.71 0.81 9.60
CA TRP A 10 4.30 1.06 9.31
C TRP A 10 3.58 -0.18 8.73
N LEU A 11 4.23 -0.93 7.83
CA LEU A 11 3.67 -2.18 7.29
C LEU A 11 3.54 -3.28 8.35
N ASP A 12 4.53 -3.41 9.23
CA ASP A 12 4.55 -4.40 10.31
C ASP A 12 3.41 -4.22 11.33
N ASN A 13 2.82 -3.03 11.36
CA ASN A 13 1.71 -2.68 12.24
C ASN A 13 0.34 -2.75 11.54
N LEU A 14 0.25 -3.25 10.31
CA LEU A 14 -1.05 -3.55 9.69
C LEU A 14 -1.61 -4.85 10.28
N ASP A 15 -2.91 -4.84 10.59
CA ASP A 15 -3.62 -6.04 11.09
C ASP A 15 -3.70 -7.15 10.03
N GLU A 16 -3.80 -6.79 8.75
CA GLU A 16 -3.92 -7.72 7.63
C GLU A 16 -3.08 -7.26 6.44
N THR A 17 -2.35 -8.21 5.83
CA THR A 17 -1.53 -7.97 4.63
C THR A 17 -1.84 -8.98 3.53
N SER A 18 -3.12 -9.34 3.36
CA SER A 18 -3.57 -10.12 2.22
C SER A 18 -3.31 -9.37 0.92
N ILE A 19 -3.20 -10.08 -0.21
CA ILE A 19 -2.89 -9.43 -1.48
C ILE A 19 -3.97 -8.42 -1.90
N GLU A 20 -5.23 -8.64 -1.53
CA GLU A 20 -6.31 -7.69 -1.77
C GLU A 20 -6.09 -6.37 -0.99
N GLU A 21 -5.73 -6.45 0.29
CA GLU A 21 -5.43 -5.26 1.09
C GLU A 21 -4.18 -4.54 0.59
N ILE A 22 -3.11 -5.27 0.24
CA ILE A 22 -1.91 -4.66 -0.32
C ILE A 22 -2.18 -4.00 -1.68
N TYR A 23 -3.04 -4.61 -2.51
CA TYR A 23 -3.49 -4.00 -3.76
C TYR A 23 -4.30 -2.72 -3.50
N CYS A 24 -5.19 -2.71 -2.51
CA CYS A 24 -5.91 -1.50 -2.10
C CYS A 24 -4.95 -0.38 -1.66
N LEU A 25 -3.96 -0.70 -0.84
CA LEU A 25 -2.90 0.24 -0.45
C LEU A 25 -2.17 0.79 -1.68
N TYR A 26 -1.72 -0.09 -2.58
CA TYR A 26 -0.98 0.26 -3.79
C TYR A 26 -1.78 1.23 -4.68
N GLU A 27 -3.03 0.90 -4.99
CA GLU A 27 -3.92 1.72 -5.83
C GLU A 27 -4.27 3.06 -5.15
N SER A 28 -4.42 3.07 -3.82
CA SER A 28 -4.66 4.31 -3.07
C SER A 28 -3.50 5.31 -3.25
N ILE A 29 -2.25 4.81 -3.28
CA ILE A 29 -1.04 5.62 -3.43
C ILE A 29 -0.90 6.13 -4.87
N VAL A 30 -1.08 5.24 -5.85
CA VAL A 30 -0.98 5.58 -7.27
C VAL A 30 -2.05 6.59 -7.68
N GLY A 31 -3.28 6.38 -7.24
CA GLY A 31 -4.43 7.24 -7.54
C GLY A 31 -4.55 8.47 -6.65
N VAL A 32 -3.81 8.54 -5.54
CA VAL A 32 -4.02 9.53 -4.47
C VAL A 32 -5.50 9.60 -4.09
N THR A 33 -6.05 8.43 -3.76
CA THR A 33 -7.48 8.22 -3.52
C THR A 33 -7.70 7.37 -2.27
N GLN A 34 -8.96 7.17 -1.91
CA GLN A 34 -9.34 6.12 -0.99
C GLN A 34 -9.59 4.81 -1.74
N MET A 35 -9.04 3.70 -1.24
CA MET A 35 -9.27 2.35 -1.73
C MET A 35 -9.16 1.38 -0.55
N GLY A 36 -10.12 0.47 -0.40
CA GLY A 36 -10.22 -0.40 0.77
C GLY A 36 -10.22 0.43 2.08
N GLY A 37 -9.45 -0.03 3.06
CA GLY A 37 -9.23 0.69 4.32
C GLY A 37 -8.25 1.88 4.23
N PHE A 38 -7.63 2.14 3.08
CA PHE A 38 -6.55 3.12 2.94
C PHE A 38 -7.05 4.44 2.35
N ASN A 39 -6.73 5.54 3.01
CA ASN A 39 -7.01 6.91 2.55
C ASN A 39 -5.70 7.66 2.29
N CYS A 40 -5.48 8.01 1.02
CA CYS A 40 -4.35 8.83 0.60
C CYS A 40 -4.75 10.29 0.41
N SER A 41 -3.92 11.20 0.93
CA SER A 41 -4.06 12.64 0.72
C SER A 41 -2.72 13.29 0.45
N GLN A 42 -2.69 14.32 -0.39
CA GLN A 42 -1.47 15.04 -0.72
C GLN A 42 -1.48 16.45 -0.12
N ASN A 43 -0.35 16.85 0.47
CA ASN A 43 -0.16 18.20 0.98
C ASN A 43 1.30 18.63 0.80
N ASN A 44 1.53 19.79 0.18
CA ASN A 44 2.87 20.36 -0.06
C ASN A 44 3.86 19.36 -0.70
N GLY A 45 3.40 18.58 -1.68
CA GLY A 45 4.23 17.59 -2.38
C GLY A 45 4.54 16.31 -1.59
N ARG A 46 3.94 16.14 -0.41
CA ARG A 46 4.05 14.94 0.44
C ARG A 46 2.74 14.17 0.38
N LEU A 47 2.83 12.85 0.40
CA LEU A 47 1.67 11.97 0.48
C LEU A 47 1.51 11.46 1.92
N PHE A 48 0.27 11.41 2.40
CA PHE A 48 -0.08 10.89 3.71
C PHE A 48 -1.08 9.77 3.54
N ILE A 49 -0.77 8.61 4.10
CA ILE A 49 -1.60 7.40 4.05
C ILE A 49 -2.12 7.12 5.46
N LYS A 50 -3.43 6.92 5.56
CA LYS A 50 -4.12 6.57 6.79
C LYS A 50 -4.93 5.30 6.59
N THR A 51 -5.06 4.52 7.64
CA THR A 51 -5.93 3.34 7.73
C THR A 51 -6.35 3.18 9.19
N ASP A 52 -7.47 2.51 9.42
CA ASP A 52 -7.92 2.17 10.77
C ASP A 52 -7.14 0.98 11.35
N GLN A 53 -6.36 0.25 10.52
CA GLN A 53 -5.50 -0.86 10.94
C GLN A 53 -4.20 -0.40 11.63
N ASN A 54 -3.87 0.90 11.60
CA ASN A 54 -2.60 1.40 12.11
C ASN A 54 -2.79 2.77 12.77
N ASP A 55 -2.37 2.92 14.02
CA ASP A 55 -2.49 4.15 14.81
C ASP A 55 -1.62 5.33 14.30
N SER A 56 -0.74 5.06 13.34
CA SER A 56 0.18 6.02 12.73
C SER A 56 -0.19 6.32 11.27
N THR A 57 0.04 7.57 10.86
CA THR A 57 -0.02 7.99 9.47
C THR A 57 1.35 7.79 8.82
N LEU A 58 1.40 7.09 7.69
CA LEU A 58 2.62 7.01 6.88
C LEU A 58 2.74 8.27 6.02
N MET A 59 3.90 8.92 6.06
CA MET A 59 4.21 10.07 5.22
C MET A 59 5.28 9.71 4.20
N LEU A 60 4.95 9.83 2.91
CA LEU A 60 5.90 9.76 1.82
C LEU A 60 6.33 11.18 1.45
N ALA A 61 7.55 11.55 1.86
CA ALA A 61 8.02 12.93 1.85
C ALA A 61 8.30 13.50 0.45
N SER A 62 8.33 12.67 -0.60
CA SER A 62 8.62 13.08 -1.98
C SER A 62 8.20 12.00 -2.98
N GLY A 63 8.21 12.33 -4.28
CA GLY A 63 8.01 11.31 -5.33
C GLY A 63 9.02 10.17 -5.30
N LYS A 64 10.25 10.39 -4.80
CA LYS A 64 11.22 9.31 -4.59
C LYS A 64 10.81 8.36 -3.47
N ALA A 65 10.23 8.89 -2.39
CA ALA A 65 9.68 8.09 -1.30
C ALA A 65 8.45 7.29 -1.76
N VAL A 66 7.59 7.90 -2.60
CA VAL A 66 6.46 7.20 -3.24
C VAL A 66 6.96 6.02 -4.05
N LYS A 67 7.90 6.24 -4.98
CA LYS A 67 8.46 5.16 -5.80
C LYS A 67 9.10 4.08 -4.94
N ALA A 68 9.92 4.45 -3.95
CA ALA A 68 10.61 3.48 -3.10
C ALA A 68 9.63 2.63 -2.28
N PHE A 69 8.50 3.19 -1.86
CA PHE A 69 7.47 2.44 -1.15
C PHE A 69 6.70 1.50 -2.08
N LEU A 70 6.32 1.95 -3.28
CA LEU A 70 5.68 1.08 -4.28
C LEU A 70 6.61 -0.07 -4.71
N ASP A 71 7.89 0.22 -4.98
CA ASP A 71 8.90 -0.80 -5.31
C ASP A 71 9.04 -1.85 -4.19
N LYS A 72 8.92 -1.43 -2.93
CA LYS A 72 8.92 -2.34 -1.77
C LYS A 72 7.69 -3.24 -1.78
N LEU A 73 6.50 -2.68 -1.99
CA LEU A 73 5.27 -3.46 -2.08
C LEU A 73 5.34 -4.49 -3.22
N ASP A 74 5.83 -4.08 -4.39
CA ASP A 74 6.03 -4.97 -5.53
C ASP A 74 7.01 -6.10 -5.22
N SER A 75 8.11 -5.78 -4.54
CA SER A 75 9.13 -6.76 -4.18
C SER A 75 8.66 -7.77 -3.12
N GLU A 76 7.84 -7.35 -2.17
CA GLU A 76 7.44 -8.19 -1.02
C GLU A 76 6.15 -8.95 -1.28
N TYR A 77 5.23 -8.35 -2.04
CA TYR A 77 3.88 -8.86 -2.25
C TYR A 77 3.55 -9.13 -3.73
N GLY A 78 4.46 -8.84 -4.67
CA GLY A 78 4.23 -9.09 -6.09
C GLY A 78 4.38 -10.55 -6.54
N GLY A 79 4.76 -11.46 -5.64
CA GLY A 79 4.95 -12.88 -5.94
C GLY A 79 5.86 -13.13 -7.16
N ASP A 80 5.56 -14.17 -7.93
CA ASP A 80 6.30 -14.51 -9.15
C ASP A 80 6.09 -13.50 -10.30
N PHE A 81 5.09 -12.62 -10.18
CA PHE A 81 4.81 -11.59 -11.18
C PHE A 81 5.72 -10.37 -11.03
N GLY A 82 6.33 -10.18 -9.85
CA GLY A 82 7.22 -9.07 -9.55
C GLY A 82 6.55 -7.71 -9.40
N TRP A 83 5.21 -7.67 -9.34
CA TRP A 83 4.43 -6.47 -9.02
C TRP A 83 3.07 -6.84 -8.43
N VAL A 84 2.55 -5.99 -7.53
CA VAL A 84 1.36 -6.28 -6.70
C VAL A 84 0.13 -6.61 -7.53
N GLY A 85 -0.21 -5.77 -8.50
CA GLY A 85 -1.46 -5.96 -9.27
C GLY A 85 -1.44 -7.22 -10.14
N GLY A 86 -0.26 -7.70 -10.55
CA GLY A 86 -0.14 -8.95 -11.31
C GLY A 86 -0.48 -10.17 -10.44
N TYR A 87 0.04 -10.19 -9.21
CA TYR A 87 -0.29 -11.24 -8.26
C TYR A 87 -1.74 -11.16 -7.77
N TYR A 88 -2.26 -9.95 -7.52
CA TYR A 88 -3.66 -9.74 -7.17
C TYR A 88 -4.62 -10.31 -8.22
N GLU A 89 -4.44 -9.96 -9.50
CA GLU A 89 -5.32 -10.45 -10.57
C GLU A 89 -5.25 -11.97 -10.72
N PHE A 90 -4.07 -12.58 -10.51
CA PHE A 90 -3.91 -14.02 -10.51
C PHE A 90 -4.69 -14.71 -9.37
N VAL A 91 -4.50 -14.25 -8.13
CA VAL A 91 -5.20 -14.81 -6.95
C VAL A 91 -6.71 -14.66 -7.11
N ARG A 92 -7.16 -13.46 -7.51
CA ARG A 92 -8.59 -13.17 -7.73
C ARG A 92 -9.21 -14.04 -8.83
N ALA A 93 -8.45 -14.37 -9.88
CA ALA A 93 -8.93 -15.27 -10.93
C ALA A 93 -9.08 -16.70 -10.41
N MET A 94 -8.09 -17.19 -9.66
CA MET A 94 -8.15 -18.52 -9.04
C MET A 94 -9.34 -18.69 -8.09
N GLU A 95 -9.64 -17.67 -7.26
CA GLU A 95 -10.76 -17.70 -6.31
C GLU A 95 -12.14 -17.70 -6.98
N LYS A 96 -12.26 -17.28 -8.25
CA LYS A 96 -13.52 -17.31 -9.00
C LYS A 96 -13.79 -18.65 -9.70
N ASP A 97 -12.74 -19.43 -9.92
CA ASP A 97 -12.81 -20.72 -10.63
C ASP A 97 -13.10 -21.90 -9.67
N ASP A 98 -13.05 -21.68 -8.35
CA ASP A 98 -13.48 -22.60 -7.28
C ASP A 98 -14.93 -22.35 -6.82
#